data_AF-A0A7S2J785-F1
#
_entry.id   AF-A0A7S2J785-F1
#
_cell.length_a   1.000
_cell.length_b   1.000
_cell.length_c   1.000
_cell.angle_alpha   90.00
_cell.angle_beta   90.00
_cell.angle_gamma   90.00
#
_symmetry.space_group_name_H-M   'P 1'
#
loop_
_entity.id
_entity.type
_entity.pdbx_description
1 polymer ?
#
loop_
_entity_poly.entity_id
_entity_poly.type
_entity_poly.pdbx_seq_one_letter_code
_entity_poly.pdbx_strand_id
1 'polypeptide(L)'
;DKHNPSGAKRMRKRSEALKELAKLREARCQDGPVPWIKTTQADIVFALVIVAYALLMGVDVEIEVKEIPISREVEIIFLAAQAVFCAVFVLELSLRIRVDGWRYICPQSPWGFFDALIIAVGIVEVAFSSVALFGDNSPGAMSGPLSIAGPMRLLRVLRLMRLIRLVTVCKQLRLLFVGIFSSISAVFWAFLLLSMLMYLGTLFCVILLGKTEGLRDYFGTVGIGLFTHFQIITLEAWPDISDAVIEASSPLWGVYFIAYICLSSLALMNLVTGVVCETLIGLSQEPGKPEEIDQLKEFRENRDRFKEDVTSIFHAYDFDGTNTLEKNEFVAMLEVPEVKKILEDMEISTDLAPDQLFEILHPKGEGSLTYEQLADALLRLRGSRQRLHSLMLQRDFVRSYRRQADRLKCLERRVRRQAEKDVGSLEEHLGRQLDDVAQCVQLRERRTHSARQWEEGRTSRLQAWQSRSQRLNLLFDDLRGLREAALELAKPASFAEGCTQTSDPAEAEGALAGSEPSDGTHPLDALDLLPDHRSVGSPAPQGGAPGGEWCSDRSPLWCL
;
A
#
# COMPACT_ATOMS: atom_id res chain seq x y z
N ASP A 1 -48.30 15.36 -40.19
CA ASP A 1 -47.25 16.37 -40.44
C ASP A 1 -47.68 17.84 -40.43
N LYS A 2 -48.59 18.28 -39.55
CA LYS A 2 -48.68 19.71 -39.18
C LYS A 2 -48.90 19.85 -37.68
N HIS A 3 -48.16 20.77 -37.07
CA HIS A 3 -48.28 21.27 -35.70
C HIS A 3 -48.05 20.25 -34.56
N ASN A 4 -46.76 19.94 -34.30
CA ASN A 4 -46.29 19.71 -32.93
C ASN A 4 -45.53 20.97 -32.44
N PRO A 5 -46.17 21.88 -31.68
CA PRO A 5 -45.55 23.14 -31.26
C PRO A 5 -44.41 22.97 -30.24
N SER A 6 -44.31 21.83 -29.54
CA SER A 6 -43.19 21.58 -28.62
C SER A 6 -41.89 21.34 -29.37
N GLY A 7 -41.93 20.63 -30.50
CA GLY A 7 -40.77 20.37 -31.36
C GLY A 7 -40.16 21.65 -31.93
N ALA A 8 -40.99 22.58 -32.40
CA ALA A 8 -40.52 23.87 -32.91
C ALA A 8 -39.87 24.74 -31.81
N LYS A 9 -40.44 24.74 -30.59
CA LYS A 9 -39.81 25.39 -29.43
C LYS A 9 -38.49 24.72 -29.02
N ARG A 10 -38.41 23.38 -28.98
CA ARG A 10 -37.15 22.64 -28.71
C ARG A 10 -36.07 22.99 -29.74
N MET A 11 -36.39 22.96 -31.04
CA MET A 11 -35.45 23.31 -32.12
C MET A 11 -34.92 24.74 -32.00
N ARG A 12 -35.78 25.72 -31.69
CA ARG A 12 -35.36 27.12 -31.52
C ARG A 12 -34.44 27.28 -30.30
N LYS A 13 -34.82 26.71 -29.15
CA LYS A 13 -34.02 26.74 -27.92
C LYS A 13 -32.67 26.02 -28.07
N ARG A 14 -32.63 24.88 -28.80
CA ARG A 14 -31.40 24.16 -29.22
C ARG A 14 -30.49 25.08 -30.03
N SER A 15 -31.04 25.81 -31.00
CA SER A 15 -30.25 26.74 -31.84
C SER A 15 -29.73 27.98 -31.10
N GLU A 16 -30.39 28.38 -30.01
CA GLU A 16 -29.95 29.47 -29.14
C GLU A 16 -28.86 28.99 -28.16
N ALA A 17 -29.05 27.84 -27.52
CA ALA A 17 -28.03 27.22 -26.66
C ALA A 17 -26.74 26.86 -27.42
N LEU A 18 -26.85 26.33 -28.64
CA LEU A 18 -25.69 26.08 -29.50
C LEU A 18 -24.95 27.38 -29.90
N LYS A 19 -25.65 28.51 -30.05
CA LYS A 19 -25.03 29.81 -30.36
C LYS A 19 -24.37 30.45 -29.14
N GLU A 20 -24.96 30.28 -27.95
CA GLU A 20 -24.31 30.67 -26.69
C GLU A 20 -23.04 29.85 -26.46
N LEU A 21 -23.11 28.51 -26.58
CA LEU A 21 -21.93 27.64 -26.49
C LEU A 21 -20.89 27.96 -27.57
N ALA A 22 -21.29 28.23 -28.82
CA ALA A 22 -20.38 28.62 -29.89
C ALA A 22 -19.69 29.95 -29.58
N LYS A 23 -20.39 30.97 -29.08
CA LYS A 23 -19.78 32.24 -28.66
C LYS A 23 -18.87 32.08 -27.45
N LEU A 24 -19.29 31.34 -26.42
CA LEU A 24 -18.47 31.03 -25.25
C LEU A 24 -17.20 30.28 -25.66
N ARG A 25 -17.28 29.44 -26.71
CA ARG A 25 -16.14 28.75 -27.29
C ARG A 25 -15.29 29.63 -28.18
N GLU A 26 -15.85 30.54 -28.99
CA GLU A 26 -15.07 31.55 -29.73
C GLU A 26 -14.33 32.50 -28.78
N ALA A 27 -14.92 32.81 -27.63
CA ALA A 27 -14.31 33.58 -26.55
C ALA A 27 -13.29 32.79 -25.69
N ARG A 28 -13.27 31.45 -25.74
CA ARG A 28 -12.30 30.58 -25.03
C ARG A 28 -11.26 29.91 -25.92
N CYS A 29 -11.50 29.77 -27.22
CA CYS A 29 -10.44 29.58 -28.22
C CYS A 29 -9.64 30.89 -28.46
N GLN A 30 -9.98 31.96 -27.73
CA GLN A 30 -9.11 33.11 -27.45
C GLN A 30 -8.25 32.93 -26.18
N ASP A 31 -8.13 31.70 -25.64
CA ASP A 31 -6.90 31.28 -24.98
C ASP A 31 -5.75 31.50 -25.98
N GLY A 32 -5.07 32.65 -25.81
CA GLY A 32 -4.07 33.13 -26.76
C GLY A 32 -2.92 32.13 -26.92
N PRO A 33 -2.16 32.20 -28.04
CA PRO A 33 -1.02 31.32 -28.27
C PRO A 33 -0.09 31.34 -27.05
N VAL A 34 0.17 30.15 -26.49
CA VAL A 34 0.78 29.94 -25.17
C VAL A 34 1.92 30.95 -24.96
N PRO A 35 1.81 31.86 -23.98
CA PRO A 35 2.60 33.09 -23.97
C PRO A 35 4.09 32.74 -23.98
N TRP A 36 4.82 33.30 -24.95
CA TRP A 36 6.14 32.83 -25.38
C TRP A 36 7.14 32.54 -24.24
N ILE A 37 7.08 33.31 -23.16
CA ILE A 37 7.86 33.15 -21.92
C ILE A 37 7.72 31.77 -21.24
N LYS A 38 6.66 31.00 -21.52
CA LYS A 38 6.46 29.62 -21.03
C LYS A 38 7.01 28.53 -21.97
N THR A 39 7.45 28.91 -23.19
CA THR A 39 8.00 27.95 -24.15
C THR A 39 9.45 27.60 -23.83
N THR A 40 9.85 26.38 -24.16
CA THR A 40 11.25 25.91 -24.01
C THR A 40 12.24 26.79 -24.79
N GLN A 41 11.81 27.46 -25.86
CA GLN A 41 12.64 28.41 -26.60
C GLN A 41 13.01 29.64 -25.76
N ALA A 42 12.08 30.18 -24.96
CA ALA A 42 12.37 31.27 -24.04
C ALA A 42 13.32 30.82 -22.92
N ASP A 43 13.07 29.67 -22.29
CA ASP A 43 13.97 29.13 -21.25
C ASP A 43 15.39 28.91 -21.78
N ILE A 44 15.57 28.41 -23.01
CA ILE A 44 16.89 28.30 -23.66
C ILE A 44 17.56 29.67 -23.88
N VAL A 45 16.81 30.68 -24.35
CA VAL A 45 17.35 32.04 -24.53
C VAL A 45 17.82 32.63 -23.21
N PHE A 46 17.03 32.54 -22.13
CA PHE A 46 17.43 33.06 -20.83
C PHE A 46 18.58 32.25 -20.20
N ALA A 47 18.65 30.93 -20.41
CA ALA A 47 19.80 30.12 -20.01
C ALA A 47 21.11 30.55 -20.73
N LEU A 48 21.06 30.82 -22.03
CA LEU A 48 22.21 31.34 -22.79
C LEU A 48 22.64 32.74 -22.30
N VAL A 49 21.69 33.61 -21.95
CA VAL A 49 21.97 34.92 -21.35
C VAL A 49 22.64 34.77 -19.96
N ILE A 50 22.20 33.81 -19.14
CA ILE A 50 22.84 33.50 -17.85
C ILE A 50 24.27 32.98 -18.04
N VAL A 51 24.52 32.11 -19.03
CA VAL A 51 25.87 31.61 -19.34
C VAL A 51 26.79 32.74 -19.86
N ALA A 52 26.29 33.61 -20.74
CA ALA A 52 27.06 34.77 -21.22
C ALA A 52 27.41 35.73 -20.06
N TYR A 53 26.47 35.96 -19.14
CA TYR A 53 26.69 36.75 -17.93
C TYR A 53 27.71 36.08 -16.97
N ALA A 54 27.67 34.76 -16.83
CA ALA A 54 28.64 34.01 -16.02
C ALA A 54 30.08 34.12 -16.56
N LEU A 55 30.25 34.06 -17.89
CA LEU A 55 31.55 34.25 -18.53
C LEU A 55 32.08 35.68 -18.34
N LEU A 56 31.21 36.69 -18.48
CA LEU A 56 31.57 38.09 -18.19
C LEU A 56 32.02 38.27 -16.72
N MET A 57 31.29 37.67 -15.77
CA MET A 57 31.63 37.70 -14.35
C MET A 57 32.97 37.01 -14.06
N GLY A 58 33.30 35.92 -14.74
CA GLY A 58 34.61 35.27 -14.60
C GLY A 58 35.76 36.20 -14.96
N VAL A 59 35.63 36.95 -16.07
CA VAL A 59 36.62 37.95 -16.50
C VAL A 59 36.70 39.13 -15.53
N ASP A 60 35.55 39.66 -15.08
CA ASP A 60 35.46 40.74 -14.08
C ASP A 60 36.20 40.37 -12.77
N VAL A 61 35.95 39.15 -12.25
CA VAL A 61 36.64 38.60 -11.08
C VAL A 61 38.14 38.39 -11.32
N GLU A 62 38.55 37.89 -12.50
CA GLU A 62 39.96 37.65 -12.80
C GLU A 62 40.77 38.96 -12.88
N ILE A 63 40.18 40.02 -13.44
CA ILE A 63 40.79 41.36 -13.50
C ILE A 63 40.86 41.98 -12.09
N GLU A 64 39.79 41.85 -11.28
CA GLU A 64 39.74 42.29 -9.88
C GLU A 64 40.83 41.63 -9.02
N VAL A 65 41.02 40.31 -9.16
CA VAL A 65 42.00 39.52 -8.39
C VAL A 65 43.45 39.77 -8.82
N LYS A 66 43.68 40.11 -10.09
CA LYS A 66 45.03 40.39 -10.61
C LYS A 66 45.49 41.84 -10.43
N GLU A 67 44.67 42.69 -9.81
CA GLU A 67 44.91 44.14 -9.61
C GLU A 67 45.35 44.87 -10.88
N ILE A 68 44.87 44.42 -12.05
CA ILE A 68 45.26 45.01 -13.34
C ILE A 68 44.68 46.44 -13.41
N PRO A 69 45.49 47.49 -13.62
CA PRO A 69 45.01 48.86 -13.67
C PRO A 69 44.18 49.09 -14.93
N ILE A 70 42.86 48.95 -14.80
CA ILE A 70 41.90 49.18 -15.89
C ILE A 70 41.72 50.69 -16.12
N SER A 71 41.43 51.08 -17.37
CA SER A 71 40.91 52.41 -17.66
C SER A 71 39.44 52.52 -17.23
N ARG A 72 39.04 53.68 -16.68
CA ARG A 72 37.66 53.95 -16.24
C ARG A 72 36.60 53.72 -17.32
N GLU A 73 36.97 53.86 -18.60
CA GLU A 73 36.12 53.54 -19.74
C GLU A 73 35.70 52.05 -19.76
N VAL A 74 36.61 51.15 -19.41
CA VAL A 74 36.36 49.70 -19.38
C VAL A 74 35.57 49.31 -18.12
N GLU A 75 35.81 49.97 -16.97
CA GLU A 75 34.94 49.83 -15.79
C GLU A 75 33.49 50.22 -16.11
N ILE A 76 33.29 51.31 -16.85
CA ILE A 76 31.98 51.77 -17.33
C ILE A 76 31.37 50.75 -18.31
N ILE A 77 32.17 50.12 -19.19
CA ILE A 77 31.70 49.05 -20.09
C ILE A 77 31.25 47.81 -19.29
N PHE A 78 32.00 47.37 -18.27
CA PHE A 78 31.59 46.25 -17.41
C PHE A 78 30.32 46.58 -16.62
N LEU A 79 30.23 47.76 -16.00
CA LEU A 79 29.00 48.20 -15.32
C LEU A 79 27.80 48.28 -16.28
N ALA A 80 27.99 48.82 -17.49
CA ALA A 80 26.94 48.89 -18.51
C ALA A 80 26.48 47.48 -18.94
N ALA A 81 27.40 46.54 -19.14
CA ALA A 81 27.07 45.16 -19.44
C ALA A 81 26.29 44.50 -18.28
N GLN A 82 26.77 44.63 -17.03
CA GLN A 82 26.09 44.13 -15.83
C GLN A 82 24.67 44.72 -15.69
N ALA A 83 24.49 46.00 -15.99
CA ALA A 83 23.20 46.68 -15.98
C ALA A 83 22.26 46.19 -17.10
N VAL A 84 22.77 45.95 -18.32
CA VAL A 84 22.00 45.37 -19.43
C VAL A 84 21.53 43.95 -19.10
N PHE A 85 22.41 43.09 -18.57
CA PHE A 85 22.02 41.75 -18.12
C PHE A 85 20.96 41.81 -16.99
N CYS A 86 21.14 42.72 -16.02
CA CYS A 86 20.14 42.94 -14.97
C CYS A 86 18.79 43.40 -15.53
N ALA A 87 18.77 44.32 -16.49
CA ALA A 87 17.55 44.80 -17.15
C ALA A 87 16.83 43.68 -17.94
N VAL A 88 17.57 42.80 -18.63
CA VAL A 88 17.00 41.62 -19.31
C VAL A 88 16.34 40.67 -18.32
N PHE A 89 16.94 40.43 -17.15
CA PHE A 89 16.36 39.59 -16.11
C PHE A 89 15.15 40.23 -15.40
N VAL A 90 15.17 41.56 -15.17
CA VAL A 90 13.99 42.30 -14.68
C VAL A 90 12.84 42.22 -15.69
N LEU A 91 13.15 42.31 -17.00
CA LEU A 91 12.17 42.17 -18.07
C LEU A 91 11.60 40.74 -18.11
N GLU A 92 12.45 39.70 -18.03
CA GLU A 92 12.05 38.29 -17.92
C GLU A 92 11.05 38.10 -16.76
N LEU A 93 11.42 38.51 -15.55
CA LEU A 93 10.59 38.40 -14.36
C LEU A 93 9.27 39.17 -14.52
N SER A 94 9.30 40.37 -15.13
CA SER A 94 8.07 41.14 -15.40
C SER A 94 7.13 40.46 -16.39
N LEU A 95 7.65 39.64 -17.32
CA LEU A 95 6.85 38.84 -18.24
C LEU A 95 6.27 37.61 -17.54
N ARG A 96 7.07 36.91 -16.71
CA ARG A 96 6.59 35.79 -15.87
C ARG A 96 5.47 36.27 -14.93
N ILE A 97 5.64 37.42 -14.24
CA ILE A 97 4.61 38.04 -13.38
C ILE A 97 3.36 38.48 -14.16
N ARG A 98 3.48 38.95 -15.41
CA ARG A 98 2.30 39.30 -16.22
C ARG A 98 1.45 38.09 -16.62
N VAL A 99 2.05 36.90 -16.72
CA VAL A 99 1.37 35.66 -17.10
C VAL A 99 0.84 34.90 -15.88
N ASP A 100 1.65 34.74 -14.84
CA ASP A 100 1.31 33.96 -13.64
C ASP A 100 0.78 34.81 -12.47
N GLY A 101 0.71 36.13 -12.67
CA GLY A 101 0.24 37.11 -11.69
C GLY A 101 1.17 37.29 -10.48
N TRP A 102 0.71 38.09 -9.52
CA TRP A 102 1.40 38.33 -8.25
C TRP A 102 1.66 37.05 -7.43
N ARG A 103 0.94 35.95 -7.72
CA ARG A 103 1.16 34.66 -7.06
C ARG A 103 2.53 34.06 -7.36
N TYR A 104 3.15 34.42 -8.48
CA TYR A 104 4.50 33.97 -8.86
C TYR A 104 5.58 34.35 -7.81
N ILE A 105 5.49 35.56 -7.24
CA ILE A 105 6.43 36.11 -6.25
C ILE A 105 6.05 35.72 -4.80
N CYS A 106 4.83 35.23 -4.58
CA CYS A 106 4.36 34.84 -3.26
C CYS A 106 5.20 33.66 -2.73
N PRO A 107 5.53 33.58 -1.41
CA PRO A 107 6.24 32.44 -0.83
C PRO A 107 5.59 31.05 -1.04
N GLN A 108 4.33 31.00 -1.50
CA GLN A 108 3.68 29.77 -1.99
C GLN A 108 4.31 29.22 -3.29
N SER A 109 5.04 30.05 -4.01
CA SER A 109 5.79 29.77 -5.24
C SER A 109 7.30 29.89 -4.92
N PRO A 110 7.94 28.84 -4.35
CA PRO A 110 9.31 28.94 -3.85
C PRO A 110 10.31 29.31 -4.96
N TRP A 111 10.12 28.80 -6.18
CA TRP A 111 10.96 29.11 -7.32
C TRP A 111 10.84 30.56 -7.79
N GLY A 112 9.62 31.08 -7.93
CA GLY A 112 9.41 32.47 -8.38
C GLY A 112 9.78 33.51 -7.32
N PHE A 113 9.60 33.19 -6.03
CA PHE A 113 10.10 33.99 -4.92
C PHE A 113 11.65 34.03 -4.90
N PHE A 114 12.31 32.87 -5.05
CA PHE A 114 13.78 32.78 -5.08
C PHE A 114 14.37 33.50 -6.30
N ASP A 115 13.74 33.39 -7.46
CA ASP A 115 14.17 34.08 -8.68
C ASP A 115 14.06 35.62 -8.54
N ALA A 116 12.95 36.10 -7.98
CA ALA A 116 12.75 37.51 -7.65
C ALA A 116 13.73 38.02 -6.59
N LEU A 117 14.09 37.19 -5.59
CA LEU A 117 15.09 37.54 -4.57
C LEU A 117 16.48 37.73 -5.20
N ILE A 118 16.91 36.85 -6.11
CA ILE A 118 18.21 36.99 -6.79
C ILE A 118 18.23 38.23 -7.69
N ILE A 119 17.12 38.52 -8.39
CA ILE A 119 17.01 39.75 -9.19
C ILE A 119 17.05 41.00 -8.30
N ALA A 120 16.38 40.99 -7.15
CA ALA A 120 16.44 42.10 -6.19
C ALA A 120 17.85 42.36 -5.66
N VAL A 121 18.60 41.30 -5.30
CA VAL A 121 20.03 41.39 -4.95
C VAL A 121 20.84 41.97 -6.11
N GLY A 122 20.58 41.52 -7.34
CA GLY A 122 21.26 42.01 -8.53
C GLY A 122 21.01 43.49 -8.86
N ILE A 123 19.80 43.99 -8.59
CA ILE A 123 19.48 45.43 -8.69
C ILE A 123 20.25 46.24 -7.64
N VAL A 124 20.27 45.78 -6.39
CA VAL A 124 21.02 46.44 -5.30
C VAL A 124 22.51 46.50 -5.62
N GLU A 125 23.10 45.42 -6.15
CA GLU A 125 24.50 45.37 -6.57
C GLU A 125 24.81 46.36 -7.70
N VAL A 126 24.01 46.40 -8.77
CA VAL A 126 24.21 47.35 -9.89
C VAL A 126 24.02 48.80 -9.44
N ALA A 127 23.03 49.07 -8.59
CA ALA A 127 22.82 50.39 -8.00
C ALA A 127 24.03 50.81 -7.15
N PHE A 128 24.56 49.91 -6.31
CA PHE A 128 25.73 50.18 -5.48
C PHE A 128 26.98 50.46 -6.32
N SER A 129 27.26 49.62 -7.32
CA SER A 129 28.40 49.81 -8.23
C SER A 129 28.28 51.10 -9.06
N SER A 130 27.06 51.50 -9.45
CA SER A 130 26.85 52.78 -10.14
C SER A 130 27.10 53.99 -9.24
N VAL A 131 26.73 53.93 -7.96
CA VAL A 131 27.05 54.98 -6.97
C VAL A 131 28.56 55.03 -6.69
N ALA A 132 29.24 53.89 -6.68
CA ALA A 132 30.70 53.84 -6.51
C ALA A 132 31.48 54.43 -7.72
N LEU A 133 30.98 54.28 -8.95
CA LEU A 133 31.66 54.74 -10.17
C LEU A 133 31.25 56.14 -10.64
N PHE A 134 30.04 56.61 -10.30
CA PHE A 134 29.50 57.91 -10.73
C PHE A 134 29.13 58.87 -9.58
N GLY A 135 29.18 58.43 -8.32
CA GLY A 135 28.93 59.31 -7.18
C GLY A 135 30.02 60.37 -7.03
N ASP A 136 29.60 61.63 -6.85
CA ASP A 136 30.53 62.70 -6.51
C ASP A 136 31.19 62.42 -5.14
N ASN A 137 32.52 62.61 -5.07
CA ASN A 137 33.32 62.54 -3.84
C ASN A 137 33.07 63.71 -2.87
N SER A 138 31.80 64.14 -2.77
CA SER A 138 31.35 65.24 -1.92
C SER A 138 31.39 64.82 -0.42
N PRO A 139 32.13 65.52 0.47
CA PRO A 139 32.39 65.03 1.84
C PRO A 139 31.19 64.91 2.80
N GLY A 140 29.95 65.07 2.33
CA GLY A 140 28.73 64.98 3.14
C GLY A 140 27.83 63.78 2.83
N ALA A 141 28.03 63.09 1.70
CA ALA A 141 27.11 62.05 1.21
C ALA A 141 27.56 60.63 1.60
N MET A 142 27.58 60.32 2.90
CA MET A 142 27.95 59.00 3.46
C MET A 142 29.35 58.47 3.05
N SER A 143 30.24 59.34 2.54
CA SER A 143 31.57 59.00 2.02
C SER A 143 32.62 58.79 3.13
N GLY A 144 32.38 57.85 4.05
CA GLY A 144 33.31 57.47 5.12
C GLY A 144 34.27 56.35 4.70
N PRO A 145 35.61 56.57 4.61
CA PRO A 145 36.58 55.57 4.12
C PRO A 145 36.71 54.26 4.92
N LEU A 146 35.95 54.08 6.01
CA LEU A 146 36.16 53.05 7.03
C LEU A 146 34.96 52.13 7.34
N SER A 147 33.82 52.25 6.63
CA SER A 147 32.63 51.40 6.91
C SER A 147 31.93 50.80 5.69
N ILE A 148 32.46 50.99 4.48
CA ILE A 148 31.81 50.52 3.23
C ILE A 148 32.50 49.27 2.62
N ALA A 149 33.81 49.08 2.89
CA ALA A 149 34.56 47.93 2.37
C ALA A 149 34.04 46.56 2.85
N GLY A 150 33.43 46.50 4.05
CA GLY A 150 32.80 45.30 4.61
C GLY A 150 31.60 44.81 3.78
N PRO A 151 30.49 45.57 3.70
CA PRO A 151 29.31 45.16 2.93
C PRO A 151 29.59 44.99 1.44
N MET A 152 30.52 45.77 0.84
CA MET A 152 30.95 45.54 -0.56
C MET A 152 31.47 44.12 -0.79
N ARG A 153 32.31 43.59 0.11
CA ARG A 153 32.83 42.21 -0.04
C ARG A 153 31.72 41.16 0.00
N LEU A 154 30.70 41.35 0.82
CA LEU A 154 29.57 40.41 0.90
C LEU A 154 28.69 40.49 -0.36
N LEU A 155 28.42 41.70 -0.87
CA LEU A 155 27.71 41.89 -2.15
C LEU A 155 28.47 41.26 -3.33
N ARG A 156 29.81 41.39 -3.38
CA ARG A 156 30.69 40.75 -4.37
C ARG A 156 30.72 39.21 -4.31
N VAL A 157 30.23 38.60 -3.22
CA VAL A 157 29.99 37.14 -3.14
C VAL A 157 28.55 36.81 -3.50
N LEU A 158 27.57 37.61 -3.05
CA LEU A 158 26.15 37.42 -3.35
C LEU A 158 25.84 37.48 -4.86
N ARG A 159 26.67 38.14 -5.68
CA ARG A 159 26.58 38.09 -7.14
C ARG A 159 26.66 36.66 -7.72
N LEU A 160 27.37 35.75 -7.06
CA LEU A 160 27.44 34.33 -7.45
C LEU A 160 26.07 33.63 -7.37
N MET A 161 25.13 34.13 -6.55
CA MET A 161 23.74 33.64 -6.53
C MET A 161 23.05 33.77 -7.90
N ARG A 162 23.48 34.72 -8.74
CA ARG A 162 22.99 34.88 -10.13
C ARG A 162 23.28 33.65 -10.99
N LEU A 163 24.35 32.90 -10.71
CA LEU A 163 24.68 31.63 -11.39
C LEU A 163 23.67 30.53 -11.03
N ILE A 164 23.11 30.57 -9.81
CA ILE A 164 22.09 29.60 -9.35
C ILE A 164 20.76 29.79 -10.11
N ARG A 165 20.52 30.92 -10.78
CA ARG A 165 19.38 31.07 -11.72
C ARG A 165 19.44 30.09 -12.89
N LEU A 166 20.60 29.52 -13.22
CA LEU A 166 20.66 28.43 -14.20
C LEU A 166 19.85 27.21 -13.73
N VAL A 167 19.76 26.97 -12.41
CA VAL A 167 18.94 25.93 -11.79
C VAL A 167 17.45 26.32 -11.75
N THR A 168 17.10 27.61 -11.69
CA THR A 168 15.69 28.05 -11.72
C THR A 168 15.10 27.97 -13.13
N VAL A 169 15.89 28.31 -14.16
CA VAL A 169 15.49 28.30 -15.57
C VAL A 169 15.56 26.91 -16.21
N CYS A 170 16.65 26.15 -15.99
CA CYS A 170 16.81 24.83 -16.60
C CYS A 170 16.05 23.77 -15.79
N LYS A 171 14.86 23.39 -16.26
CA LYS A 171 13.93 22.42 -15.64
C LYS A 171 14.62 21.11 -15.18
N GLN A 172 15.54 20.57 -15.98
CA GLN A 172 16.29 19.35 -15.65
C GLN A 172 17.30 19.56 -14.51
N LEU A 173 18.01 20.71 -14.46
CA LEU A 173 18.87 21.05 -13.33
C LEU A 173 18.03 21.28 -12.06
N ARG A 174 16.85 21.89 -12.21
CA ARG A 174 15.88 22.07 -11.13
C ARG A 174 15.44 20.73 -10.53
N LEU A 175 15.14 19.74 -11.38
CA LEU A 175 14.81 18.37 -10.97
C LEU A 175 15.96 17.71 -10.19
N LEU A 176 17.19 17.75 -10.73
CA LEU A 176 18.38 17.20 -10.09
C LEU A 176 18.63 17.83 -8.72
N PHE A 177 18.54 19.16 -8.62
CA PHE A 177 18.70 19.90 -7.37
C PHE A 177 17.64 19.50 -6.34
N VAL A 178 16.36 19.38 -6.73
CA VAL A 178 15.31 18.89 -5.83
C VAL A 178 15.53 17.44 -5.40
N GLY A 179 16.01 16.57 -6.30
CA GLY A 179 16.35 15.18 -5.96
C GLY A 179 17.44 15.11 -4.88
N ILE A 180 18.54 15.84 -5.08
CA ILE A 180 19.65 15.92 -4.11
C ILE A 180 19.17 16.47 -2.76
N PHE A 181 18.42 17.57 -2.75
CA PHE A 181 17.89 18.14 -1.50
C PHE A 181 16.79 17.28 -0.86
N SER A 182 16.04 16.49 -1.63
CA SER A 182 15.08 15.51 -1.09
C SER A 182 15.78 14.30 -0.44
N SER A 183 17.00 13.96 -0.88
CA SER A 183 17.83 12.91 -0.28
C SER A 183 18.57 13.35 0.99
N ILE A 184 18.69 14.67 1.24
CA ILE A 184 19.56 15.21 2.30
C ILE A 184 19.22 14.69 3.70
N SER A 185 17.95 14.36 3.97
CA SER A 185 17.48 13.85 5.27
C SER A 185 17.95 12.42 5.56
N ALA A 186 18.07 11.55 4.56
CA ALA A 186 18.63 10.21 4.71
C ALA A 186 20.16 10.29 4.85
N VAL A 187 20.79 11.12 4.01
CA VAL A 187 22.24 11.34 3.96
C VAL A 187 22.76 11.97 5.27
N PHE A 188 22.00 12.88 5.87
CA PHE A 188 22.36 13.57 7.12
C PHE A 188 22.68 12.61 8.27
N TRP A 189 21.91 11.53 8.46
CA TRP A 189 22.16 10.59 9.55
C TRP A 189 23.46 9.79 9.37
N ALA A 190 23.80 9.43 8.13
CA ALA A 190 25.05 8.75 7.82
C ALA A 190 26.26 9.68 7.97
N PHE A 191 26.15 10.95 7.56
CA PHE A 191 27.17 11.97 7.83
C PHE A 191 27.30 12.32 9.32
N LEU A 192 26.21 12.30 10.09
CA LEU A 192 26.25 12.52 11.55
C LEU A 192 27.02 11.40 12.26
N LEU A 193 26.80 10.14 11.86
CA LEU A 193 27.55 8.98 12.35
C LEU A 193 29.04 9.07 12.00
N LEU A 194 29.37 9.43 10.76
CA LEU A 194 30.76 9.65 10.32
C LEU A 194 31.43 10.80 11.10
N SER A 195 30.72 11.91 11.30
CA SER A 195 31.20 13.07 12.06
C SER A 195 31.44 12.72 13.54
N MET A 196 30.59 11.88 14.13
CA MET A 196 30.81 11.34 15.48
C MET A 196 32.09 10.49 15.55
N LEU A 197 32.33 9.62 14.56
CA LEU A 197 33.57 8.83 14.49
C LEU A 197 34.82 9.71 14.28
N MET A 198 34.71 10.75 13.44
CA MET A 198 35.77 11.75 13.21
C MET A 198 36.12 12.50 14.50
N TYR A 199 35.11 12.94 15.27
CA TYR A 199 35.30 13.62 16.54
C TYR A 199 35.88 12.70 17.63
N LEU A 200 35.44 11.44 17.71
CA LEU A 200 35.98 10.45 18.65
C LEU A 200 37.45 10.10 18.35
N GLY A 201 37.79 9.85 17.07
CA GLY A 201 39.18 9.64 16.65
C GLY A 201 40.07 10.85 16.94
N THR A 202 39.54 12.05 16.66
CA THR A 202 40.21 13.31 17.01
C THR A 202 40.52 13.41 18.50
N LEU A 203 39.52 13.22 19.38
CA LEU A 203 39.75 13.30 20.82
C LEU A 203 40.77 12.26 21.30
N PHE A 204 40.71 11.02 20.78
CA PHE A 204 41.67 9.97 21.10
C PHE A 204 43.12 10.37 20.75
N CYS A 205 43.35 10.85 19.52
CA CYS A 205 44.68 11.29 19.09
C CYS A 205 45.14 12.58 19.79
N VAL A 206 44.26 13.57 19.99
CA VAL A 206 44.61 14.83 20.67
C VAL A 206 44.99 14.59 22.14
N ILE A 207 44.31 13.68 22.84
CA ILE A 207 44.61 13.33 24.24
C ILE A 207 45.95 12.58 24.37
N LEU A 208 46.26 11.67 23.44
CA LEU A 208 47.43 10.79 23.53
C LEU A 208 48.69 11.34 22.84
N LEU A 209 48.54 12.04 21.71
CA LEU A 209 49.62 12.49 20.84
C LEU A 209 49.78 14.03 20.81
N GLY A 210 48.75 14.80 21.15
CA GLY A 210 48.71 16.26 20.98
C GLY A 210 49.73 17.08 21.80
N LYS A 211 50.49 16.41 22.69
CA LYS A 211 51.60 17.03 23.44
C LYS A 211 52.98 16.69 22.86
N THR A 212 53.11 15.59 22.13
CA THR A 212 54.35 15.08 21.54
C THR A 212 54.91 16.07 20.53
N GLU A 213 56.23 16.25 20.52
CA GLU A 213 56.90 17.12 19.55
C GLU A 213 56.85 16.48 18.15
N GLY A 214 56.78 17.30 17.09
CA GLY A 214 56.50 16.84 15.73
C GLY A 214 55.03 16.50 15.41
N LEU A 215 54.21 16.14 16.41
CA LEU A 215 52.79 15.75 16.20
C LEU A 215 51.76 16.87 16.46
N ARG A 216 52.21 18.05 16.90
CA ARG A 216 51.29 19.16 17.24
C ARG A 216 50.59 19.77 16.02
N ASP A 217 51.22 19.72 14.86
CA ASP A 217 50.67 20.26 13.62
C ASP A 217 49.56 19.34 13.03
N TYR A 218 49.41 18.13 13.57
CA TYR A 218 48.33 17.18 13.26
C TYR A 218 47.31 17.05 14.41
N PHE A 219 47.76 16.98 15.67
CA PHE A 219 46.91 16.65 16.82
C PHE A 219 47.02 17.62 18.01
N GLY A 220 47.66 18.79 17.84
CA GLY A 220 47.87 19.76 18.92
C GLY A 220 46.60 20.47 19.41
N THR A 221 45.52 20.48 18.61
CA THR A 221 44.19 20.97 19.02
C THR A 221 43.08 20.14 18.39
N VAL A 222 41.87 20.19 18.97
CA VAL A 222 40.69 19.50 18.43
C VAL A 222 40.32 20.00 17.02
N GLY A 223 40.51 21.29 16.72
CA GLY A 223 40.23 21.83 15.37
C GLY A 223 41.18 21.29 14.30
N ILE A 224 42.48 21.24 14.61
CA ILE A 224 43.51 20.69 13.73
C ILE A 224 43.36 19.16 13.59
N GLY A 225 43.08 18.46 14.70
CA GLY A 225 42.85 17.03 14.70
C GLY A 225 41.60 16.61 13.93
N LEU A 226 40.54 17.43 13.93
CA LEU A 226 39.34 17.23 13.10
C LEU A 226 39.66 17.34 11.61
N PHE A 227 40.46 18.34 11.21
CA PHE A 227 40.91 18.48 9.82
C PHE A 227 41.80 17.30 9.39
N THR A 228 42.75 16.91 10.25
CA THR A 228 43.62 15.75 10.03
C THR A 228 42.80 14.45 9.87
N HIS A 229 41.78 14.22 10.70
CA HIS A 229 40.90 13.06 10.52
C HIS A 229 40.03 13.16 9.25
N PHE A 230 39.61 14.35 8.84
CA PHE A 230 38.93 14.53 7.54
C PHE A 230 39.83 14.13 6.37
N GLN A 231 41.12 14.50 6.39
CA GLN A 231 42.10 14.06 5.39
C GLN A 231 42.28 12.53 5.40
N ILE A 232 42.40 11.92 6.58
CA ILE A 232 42.48 10.45 6.73
C ILE A 232 41.20 9.75 6.18
N ILE A 233 40.01 10.28 6.43
CA ILE A 233 38.74 9.74 5.91
C ILE A 233 38.67 9.84 4.37
N THR A 234 39.18 10.94 3.81
CA THR A 234 39.26 11.15 2.34
C THR A 234 40.46 10.45 1.69
N LEU A 235 41.27 9.71 2.47
CA LEU A 235 42.49 9.01 2.06
C LEU A 235 43.61 9.94 1.53
N GLU A 236 43.58 11.23 1.88
CA GLU A 236 44.63 12.20 1.57
C GLU A 236 45.70 12.21 2.68
N ALA A 237 46.99 12.24 2.30
CA ALA A 237 48.17 12.38 3.19
C ALA A 237 48.27 11.40 4.38
N TRP A 238 47.38 10.40 4.48
CA TRP A 238 47.35 9.47 5.60
C TRP A 238 48.64 8.66 5.80
N PRO A 239 49.44 8.29 4.77
CA PRO A 239 50.71 7.60 4.99
C PRO A 239 51.67 8.50 5.78
N ASP A 240 51.89 9.73 5.32
CA ASP A 240 52.79 10.72 5.92
C ASP A 240 52.40 11.04 7.39
N ILE A 241 51.09 11.18 7.64
CA ILE A 241 50.53 11.37 8.99
C ILE A 241 50.78 10.12 9.86
N SER A 242 50.58 8.92 9.31
CA SER A 242 50.75 7.67 10.06
C SER A 242 52.22 7.35 10.36
N ASP A 243 53.13 7.60 9.41
CA ASP A 243 54.57 7.39 9.57
C ASP A 243 55.15 8.35 10.61
N ALA A 244 54.75 9.63 10.59
CA ALA A 244 55.12 10.60 11.62
C ALA A 244 54.72 10.15 13.04
N VAL A 245 53.53 9.55 13.21
CA VAL A 245 53.07 9.02 14.50
C VAL A 245 53.75 7.70 14.88
N ILE A 246 54.08 6.86 13.89
CA ILE A 246 54.83 5.62 14.09
C ILE A 246 56.24 5.94 14.60
N GLU A 247 56.94 6.89 13.98
CA GLU A 247 58.28 7.32 14.35
C GLU A 247 58.29 8.08 15.70
N ALA A 248 57.37 9.03 15.90
CA ALA A 248 57.33 9.86 17.10
C ALA A 248 56.65 9.19 18.32
N SER A 249 56.15 7.96 18.22
CA SER A 249 55.49 7.28 19.35
C SER A 249 55.61 5.76 19.38
N SER A 250 55.09 5.03 18.37
CA SER A 250 55.21 3.56 18.33
C SER A 250 54.71 2.95 17.01
N PRO A 251 55.37 1.92 16.46
CA PRO A 251 54.85 1.13 15.33
C PRO A 251 53.44 0.55 15.51
N LEU A 252 52.97 0.37 16.75
CA LEU A 252 51.60 -0.09 17.02
C LEU A 252 50.52 0.89 16.54
N TRP A 253 50.84 2.18 16.35
CA TRP A 253 49.90 3.17 15.80
C TRP A 253 49.51 2.90 14.35
N GLY A 254 50.33 2.18 13.56
CA GLY A 254 49.94 1.74 12.22
C GLY A 254 48.67 0.88 12.24
N VAL A 255 48.47 0.06 13.28
CA VAL A 255 47.25 -0.75 13.47
C VAL A 255 46.03 0.15 13.70
N TYR A 256 46.19 1.26 14.44
CA TYR A 256 45.13 2.24 14.65
C TYR A 256 44.69 2.90 13.34
N PHE A 257 45.64 3.41 12.54
CA PHE A 257 45.30 4.06 11.27
C PHE A 257 44.66 3.10 10.27
N ILE A 258 45.19 1.88 10.13
CA ILE A 258 44.60 0.85 9.25
C ILE A 258 43.18 0.49 9.70
N ALA A 259 42.96 0.24 11.00
CA ALA A 259 41.63 -0.05 11.53
C ALA A 259 40.65 1.12 11.34
N TYR A 260 41.12 2.35 11.56
CA TYR A 260 40.32 3.57 11.38
C TYR A 260 39.91 3.80 9.92
N ILE A 261 40.84 3.61 8.98
CA ILE A 261 40.59 3.73 7.54
C ILE A 261 39.60 2.66 7.05
N CYS A 262 39.76 1.40 7.50
CA CYS A 262 38.81 0.34 7.20
C CYS A 262 37.40 0.65 7.73
N LEU A 263 37.28 1.20 8.94
CA LEU A 263 35.98 1.53 9.53
C LEU A 263 35.32 2.77 8.87
N SER A 264 36.10 3.82 8.62
CA SER A 264 35.57 5.09 8.11
C SER A 264 35.39 5.11 6.59
N SER A 265 36.39 4.66 5.83
CA SER A 265 36.38 4.70 4.37
C SER A 265 35.67 3.47 3.78
N LEU A 266 36.13 2.26 4.11
CA LEU A 266 35.61 1.03 3.48
C LEU A 266 34.19 0.67 3.94
N ALA A 267 33.79 1.02 5.16
CA ALA A 267 32.42 0.80 5.66
C ALA A 267 31.56 2.06 5.60
N LEU A 268 31.89 3.14 6.33
CA LEU A 268 30.96 4.28 6.48
C LEU A 268 30.81 5.16 5.23
N MET A 269 31.88 5.53 4.52
CA MET A 269 31.77 6.32 3.28
C MET A 269 31.07 5.53 2.16
N ASN A 270 31.33 4.21 2.08
CA ASN A 270 30.61 3.33 1.16
C ASN A 270 29.13 3.16 1.54
N LEU A 271 28.78 3.14 2.84
CA LEU A 271 27.40 3.16 3.31
C LEU A 271 26.69 4.48 2.95
N VAL A 272 27.33 5.63 3.15
CA VAL A 272 26.82 6.95 2.71
C VAL A 272 26.52 6.91 1.21
N THR A 273 27.47 6.44 0.40
CA THR A 273 27.32 6.33 -1.06
C THR A 273 26.20 5.36 -1.45
N GLY A 274 26.05 4.24 -0.74
CA GLY A 274 24.96 3.28 -0.92
C GLY A 274 23.59 3.90 -0.68
N VAL A 275 23.41 4.63 0.44
CA VAL A 275 22.15 5.34 0.77
C VAL A 275 21.85 6.47 -0.24
N VAL A 276 22.87 7.20 -0.70
CA VAL A 276 22.71 8.18 -1.78
C VAL A 276 22.22 7.51 -3.07
N CYS A 277 22.84 6.39 -3.46
CA CYS A 277 22.42 5.63 -4.65
C CYS A 277 21.01 5.06 -4.50
N GLU A 278 20.66 4.51 -3.35
CA GLU A 278 19.31 3.97 -3.09
C GLU A 278 18.23 5.05 -3.16
N THR A 279 18.46 6.24 -2.56
CA THR A 279 17.49 7.34 -2.67
C THR A 279 17.39 7.91 -4.09
N LEU A 280 18.50 8.01 -4.84
CA LEU A 280 18.47 8.43 -6.25
C LEU A 280 17.77 7.40 -7.15
N ILE A 281 18.00 6.10 -6.92
CA ILE A 281 17.31 5.02 -7.63
C ILE A 281 15.81 5.05 -7.31
N GLY A 282 15.43 5.18 -6.04
CA GLY A 282 14.03 5.33 -5.62
C GLY A 282 13.34 6.53 -6.28
N LEU A 283 14.00 7.69 -6.31
CA LEU A 283 13.52 8.89 -7.02
C LEU A 283 13.39 8.72 -8.55
N SER A 284 14.04 7.73 -9.15
CA SER A 284 13.93 7.38 -10.57
C SER A 284 12.97 6.22 -10.87
N GLN A 285 12.59 5.44 -9.85
CA GLN A 285 11.73 4.26 -9.99
C GLN A 285 10.32 4.44 -9.42
N GLU A 286 10.09 5.43 -8.54
CA GLU A 286 8.74 5.89 -8.19
C GLU A 286 8.12 6.68 -9.36
N PRO A 287 7.02 6.20 -10.00
CA PRO A 287 6.30 6.99 -11.00
C PRO A 287 5.46 8.09 -10.34
N GLY A 288 6.11 9.23 -10.02
CA GLY A 288 5.41 10.43 -9.57
C GLY A 288 6.23 11.41 -8.71
N LYS A 289 7.25 12.07 -9.28
CA LYS A 289 8.01 13.18 -8.66
C LYS A 289 8.53 14.19 -9.71
N PRO A 290 9.06 15.37 -9.31
CA PRO A 290 8.35 16.63 -9.47
C PRO A 290 8.20 17.20 -10.89
N GLU A 291 8.94 16.71 -11.90
CA GLU A 291 8.59 17.03 -13.30
C GLU A 291 7.19 16.48 -13.64
N GLU A 292 6.87 15.27 -13.19
CA GLU A 292 5.49 14.76 -13.25
C GLU A 292 4.55 15.49 -12.30
N ILE A 293 4.97 16.21 -11.25
CA ILE A 293 4.01 16.90 -10.36
C ILE A 293 3.52 18.21 -10.99
N ASP A 294 4.41 18.98 -11.62
CA ASP A 294 4.00 20.16 -12.40
C ASP A 294 3.23 19.73 -13.67
N GLN A 295 3.73 18.71 -14.41
CA GLN A 295 3.05 18.21 -15.61
C GLN A 295 1.72 17.51 -15.30
N LEU A 296 1.60 16.75 -14.20
CA LEU A 296 0.33 16.13 -13.78
C LEU A 296 -0.64 17.15 -13.18
N LYS A 297 -0.18 18.28 -12.63
CA LYS A 297 -1.05 19.42 -12.32
C LYS A 297 -1.59 20.03 -13.61
N GLU A 298 -0.72 20.40 -14.54
CA GLU A 298 -1.13 20.98 -15.83
C GLU A 298 -2.06 20.02 -16.62
N PHE A 299 -1.76 18.72 -16.60
CA PHE A 299 -2.60 17.67 -17.19
C PHE A 299 -3.90 17.43 -16.42
N ARG A 300 -3.93 17.51 -15.07
CA ARG A 300 -5.17 17.47 -14.28
C ARG A 300 -6.03 18.68 -14.58
N GLU A 301 -5.49 19.89 -14.47
CA GLU A 301 -6.23 21.11 -14.79
C GLU A 301 -6.76 21.11 -16.24
N ASN A 302 -5.98 20.63 -17.22
CA ASN A 302 -6.44 20.49 -18.61
C ASN A 302 -7.43 19.33 -18.81
N ARG A 303 -7.45 18.33 -17.93
CA ARG A 303 -8.50 17.29 -17.90
C ARG A 303 -9.76 17.78 -17.21
N ASP A 304 -9.64 18.55 -16.15
CA ASP A 304 -10.74 19.06 -15.34
C ASP A 304 -11.47 20.17 -16.10
N ARG A 305 -10.73 21.11 -16.73
CA ARG A 305 -11.27 22.06 -17.73
C ARG A 305 -12.02 21.34 -18.86
N PHE A 306 -11.42 20.29 -19.44
CA PHE A 306 -12.09 19.48 -20.47
C PHE A 306 -13.35 18.78 -19.94
N LYS A 307 -13.32 18.28 -18.70
CA LYS A 307 -14.46 17.62 -18.05
C LYS A 307 -15.60 18.62 -17.83
N GLU A 308 -15.30 19.85 -17.42
CA GLU A 308 -16.26 20.96 -17.32
C GLU A 308 -16.83 21.36 -18.68
N ASP A 309 -15.99 21.60 -19.70
CA ASP A 309 -16.43 21.96 -21.06
C ASP A 309 -17.38 20.88 -21.62
N VAL A 310 -16.97 19.61 -21.58
CA VAL A 310 -17.79 18.47 -22.01
C VAL A 310 -19.10 18.41 -21.23
N THR A 311 -19.06 18.45 -19.89
CA THR A 311 -20.26 18.39 -19.05
C THR A 311 -21.21 19.56 -19.33
N SER A 312 -20.70 20.75 -19.64
CA SER A 312 -21.52 21.91 -20.02
C SER A 312 -22.25 21.74 -21.36
N ILE A 313 -21.60 21.10 -22.35
CA ILE A 313 -22.21 20.77 -23.64
C ILE A 313 -23.34 19.74 -23.45
N PHE A 314 -23.11 18.72 -22.61
CA PHE A 314 -24.12 17.69 -22.35
C PHE A 314 -25.30 18.20 -21.51
N HIS A 315 -25.08 19.06 -20.50
CA HIS A 315 -26.18 19.74 -19.80
C HIS A 315 -27.03 20.63 -20.71
N ALA A 316 -26.47 21.22 -21.77
CA ALA A 316 -27.25 21.97 -22.76
C ALA A 316 -28.14 21.07 -23.66
N TYR A 317 -27.96 19.75 -23.57
CA TYR A 317 -28.78 18.72 -24.20
C TYR A 317 -29.71 17.96 -23.22
N ASP A 318 -29.62 18.23 -21.92
CA ASP A 318 -30.56 17.74 -20.90
C ASP A 318 -31.93 18.42 -21.09
N PHE A 319 -32.98 17.63 -21.36
CA PHE A 319 -34.33 18.13 -21.65
C PHE A 319 -35.40 17.59 -20.69
N ASP A 320 -35.08 16.57 -19.91
CA ASP A 320 -35.92 15.83 -18.98
C ASP A 320 -35.51 16.02 -17.51
N GLY A 321 -34.29 16.51 -17.27
CA GLY A 321 -33.74 16.82 -15.95
C GLY A 321 -33.19 15.59 -15.22
N THR A 322 -32.96 14.48 -15.91
CA THR A 322 -32.48 13.23 -15.26
C THR A 322 -30.98 13.22 -15.00
N ASN A 323 -30.21 14.16 -15.55
CA ASN A 323 -28.75 14.24 -15.42
C ASN A 323 -28.03 12.99 -16.00
N THR A 324 -28.69 12.29 -16.92
CA THR A 324 -28.19 11.11 -17.63
C THR A 324 -28.49 11.21 -19.13
N LEU A 325 -27.84 10.38 -19.94
CA LEU A 325 -28.03 10.33 -21.38
C LEU A 325 -28.35 8.91 -21.83
N GLU A 326 -29.49 8.70 -22.47
CA GLU A 326 -29.79 7.42 -23.11
C GLU A 326 -29.05 7.25 -24.44
N LYS A 327 -28.89 5.99 -24.87
CA LYS A 327 -28.25 5.65 -26.16
C LYS A 327 -28.89 6.41 -27.33
N ASN A 328 -30.22 6.48 -27.38
CA ASN A 328 -30.96 7.10 -28.48
C ASN A 328 -30.70 8.62 -28.55
N GLU A 329 -30.52 9.25 -27.39
CA GLU A 329 -30.25 10.68 -27.27
C GLU A 329 -28.80 11.01 -27.63
N PHE A 330 -27.86 10.17 -27.21
CA PHE A 330 -26.47 10.25 -27.65
C PHE A 330 -26.33 10.15 -29.18
N VAL A 331 -27.09 9.25 -29.82
CA VAL A 331 -27.16 9.16 -31.29
C VAL A 331 -27.74 10.45 -31.90
N ALA A 332 -28.93 10.89 -31.45
CA ALA A 332 -29.59 12.10 -31.96
C ALA A 332 -28.87 13.43 -31.64
N MET A 333 -27.89 13.38 -30.73
CA MET A 333 -26.95 14.46 -30.44
C MET A 333 -25.70 14.38 -31.34
N LEU A 334 -25.17 13.18 -31.63
CA LEU A 334 -24.08 13.00 -32.59
C LEU A 334 -24.47 13.23 -34.05
N GLU A 335 -25.77 13.29 -34.37
CA GLU A 335 -26.27 13.76 -35.66
C GLU A 335 -26.12 15.29 -35.85
N VAL A 336 -25.82 16.05 -34.79
CA VAL A 336 -25.66 17.51 -34.86
C VAL A 336 -24.27 17.88 -35.41
N PRO A 337 -24.17 18.66 -36.50
CA PRO A 337 -22.88 19.02 -37.08
C PRO A 337 -22.04 19.89 -36.14
N GLU A 338 -22.65 20.77 -35.35
CA GLU A 338 -21.94 21.53 -34.31
C GLU A 338 -21.32 20.61 -33.24
N VAL A 339 -22.04 19.58 -32.79
CA VAL A 339 -21.54 18.66 -31.74
C VAL A 339 -20.43 17.75 -32.30
N LYS A 340 -20.58 17.24 -33.54
CA LYS A 340 -19.50 16.53 -34.21
C LYS A 340 -18.24 17.38 -34.30
N LYS A 341 -18.36 18.62 -34.77
CA LYS A 341 -17.22 19.54 -34.90
C LYS A 341 -16.55 19.80 -33.54
N ILE A 342 -17.32 19.99 -32.46
CA ILE A 342 -16.77 20.17 -31.12
C ILE A 342 -15.97 18.92 -30.67
N LEU A 343 -16.50 17.71 -30.88
CA LEU A 343 -15.80 16.46 -30.53
C LEU A 343 -14.54 16.23 -31.40
N GLU A 344 -14.60 16.57 -32.67
CA GLU A 344 -13.47 16.53 -33.61
C GLU A 344 -12.34 17.48 -33.23
N ASP A 345 -12.69 18.71 -32.84
CA ASP A 345 -11.75 19.70 -32.32
C ASP A 345 -11.19 19.29 -30.94
N MET A 346 -11.95 18.50 -30.17
CA MET A 346 -11.52 17.82 -28.92
C MET A 346 -10.66 16.55 -29.17
N GLU A 347 -10.17 16.35 -30.40
CA GLU A 347 -9.30 15.23 -30.81
C GLU A 347 -9.96 13.83 -30.75
N ILE A 348 -11.31 13.77 -30.69
CA ILE A 348 -12.09 12.52 -30.70
C ILE A 348 -12.55 12.21 -32.13
N SER A 349 -12.38 10.96 -32.57
CA SER A 349 -12.87 10.50 -33.88
C SER A 349 -14.41 10.37 -33.89
N THR A 350 -15.06 11.10 -34.81
CA THR A 350 -16.50 11.03 -35.13
C THR A 350 -16.81 10.15 -36.35
N ASP A 351 -15.78 9.49 -36.89
CA ASP A 351 -15.80 8.64 -38.09
C ASP A 351 -16.46 7.27 -37.84
N LEU A 352 -16.50 6.82 -36.57
CA LEU A 352 -17.24 5.64 -36.16
C LEU A 352 -18.75 5.95 -36.10
N ALA A 353 -19.58 4.96 -36.46
CA ALA A 353 -21.02 5.06 -36.30
C ALA A 353 -21.40 5.32 -34.82
N PRO A 354 -22.36 6.22 -34.52
CA PRO A 354 -22.75 6.59 -33.16
C PRO A 354 -22.99 5.42 -32.19
N ASP A 355 -23.65 4.35 -32.65
CA ASP A 355 -23.85 3.11 -31.88
C ASP A 355 -22.54 2.48 -31.40
N GLN A 356 -21.52 2.45 -32.26
CA GLN A 356 -20.23 1.82 -31.96
C GLN A 356 -19.40 2.69 -31.03
N LEU A 357 -19.52 4.01 -31.13
CA LEU A 357 -18.89 4.93 -30.19
C LEU A 357 -19.53 4.81 -28.80
N PHE A 358 -20.87 4.68 -28.72
CA PHE A 358 -21.58 4.42 -27.46
C PHE A 358 -21.20 3.07 -26.82
N GLU A 359 -21.02 2.00 -27.62
CA GLU A 359 -20.53 0.70 -27.10
C GLU A 359 -19.13 0.80 -26.45
N ILE A 360 -18.26 1.69 -26.95
CA ILE A 360 -16.92 1.93 -26.40
C ILE A 360 -17.00 2.81 -25.14
N LEU A 361 -17.87 3.83 -25.15
CA LEU A 361 -18.12 4.72 -24.01
C LEU A 361 -18.80 4.01 -22.83
N HIS A 362 -19.67 3.02 -23.09
CA HIS A 362 -20.40 2.26 -22.07
C HIS A 362 -20.05 0.76 -22.07
N PRO A 363 -18.88 0.35 -21.52
CA PRO A 363 -18.50 -1.05 -21.44
C PRO A 363 -19.46 -1.94 -20.63
N LYS A 364 -20.31 -1.39 -19.76
CA LYS A 364 -21.28 -2.14 -18.94
C LYS A 364 -22.58 -2.47 -19.67
N GLY A 365 -23.06 -1.60 -20.57
CA GLY A 365 -24.12 -1.93 -21.53
C GLY A 365 -25.57 -1.97 -21.00
N GLU A 366 -25.80 -1.63 -19.74
CA GLU A 366 -27.14 -1.48 -19.14
C GLU A 366 -27.34 -0.03 -18.65
N GLY A 367 -28.54 0.53 -18.87
CA GLY A 367 -28.92 1.88 -18.40
C GLY A 367 -28.37 3.06 -19.20
N SER A 368 -28.75 4.26 -18.78
CA SER A 368 -28.24 5.55 -19.27
C SER A 368 -26.85 5.88 -18.69
N LEU A 369 -26.17 6.85 -19.30
CA LEU A 369 -24.81 7.29 -18.95
C LEU A 369 -24.88 8.62 -18.19
N THR A 370 -24.31 8.74 -16.98
CA THR A 370 -24.24 10.04 -16.28
C THR A 370 -23.22 10.96 -16.98
N TYR A 371 -23.40 12.28 -16.92
CA TYR A 371 -22.48 13.20 -17.60
C TYR A 371 -21.04 13.13 -17.09
N GLU A 372 -20.82 12.85 -15.80
CA GLU A 372 -19.46 12.59 -15.27
C GLU A 372 -18.80 11.36 -15.90
N GLN A 373 -19.56 10.25 -16.02
CA GLN A 373 -19.07 9.01 -16.63
C GLN A 373 -18.81 9.21 -18.12
N LEU A 374 -19.69 9.96 -18.81
CA LEU A 374 -19.57 10.28 -20.22
C LEU A 374 -18.36 11.17 -20.49
N ALA A 375 -18.12 12.18 -19.64
CA ALA A 375 -16.94 13.03 -19.73
C ALA A 375 -15.64 12.27 -19.40
N ASP A 376 -15.62 11.40 -18.38
CA ASP A 376 -14.48 10.52 -18.10
C ASP A 376 -14.24 9.45 -19.18
N ALA A 377 -15.28 9.07 -19.94
CA ALA A 377 -15.17 8.14 -21.06
C ALA A 377 -14.69 8.87 -22.34
N LEU A 378 -15.19 10.07 -22.64
CA LEU A 378 -14.70 10.92 -23.73
C LEU A 378 -13.25 11.38 -23.50
N LEU A 379 -12.86 11.67 -22.25
CA LEU A 379 -11.46 11.93 -21.85
C LEU A 379 -10.52 10.78 -22.25
N ARG A 380 -10.97 9.52 -22.16
CA ARG A 380 -10.18 8.33 -22.58
C ARG A 380 -10.11 8.16 -24.10
N LEU A 381 -10.98 8.84 -24.85
CA LEU A 381 -11.01 8.83 -26.32
C LEU A 381 -10.32 10.05 -26.94
N ARG A 382 -9.83 11.00 -26.13
CA ARG A 382 -9.04 12.14 -26.61
C ARG A 382 -7.74 11.65 -27.28
N GLY A 383 -7.39 12.24 -28.42
CA GLY A 383 -6.26 11.81 -29.25
C GLY A 383 -6.53 10.54 -30.07
N SER A 384 -7.77 10.02 -30.08
CA SER A 384 -8.16 8.88 -30.92
C SER A 384 -8.19 9.21 -32.41
N ARG A 385 -8.36 10.50 -32.77
CA ARG A 385 -8.40 10.97 -34.16
C ARG A 385 -7.20 10.53 -35.01
N GLN A 386 -6.03 10.33 -34.39
CA GLN A 386 -4.81 9.84 -35.08
C GLN A 386 -4.63 8.31 -35.01
N ARG A 387 -5.42 7.58 -34.21
CA ARG A 387 -5.21 6.15 -33.89
C ARG A 387 -6.52 5.36 -33.87
N LEU A 388 -7.34 5.53 -34.92
CA LEU A 388 -8.66 4.91 -35.07
C LEU A 388 -8.64 3.36 -34.91
N HIS A 389 -7.58 2.69 -35.38
CA HIS A 389 -7.39 1.24 -35.15
C HIS A 389 -7.28 0.86 -33.66
N SER A 390 -6.78 1.74 -32.80
CA SER A 390 -6.70 1.50 -31.35
C SER A 390 -8.10 1.47 -30.71
N LEU A 391 -9.05 2.29 -31.20
CA LEU A 391 -10.44 2.23 -30.76
C LEU A 391 -11.12 0.93 -31.17
N MET A 392 -10.86 0.46 -32.40
CA MET A 392 -11.39 -0.81 -32.90
C MET A 392 -10.86 -1.99 -32.06
N LEU A 393 -9.57 -2.01 -31.75
CA LEU A 393 -8.97 -2.99 -30.83
C LEU A 393 -9.61 -2.96 -29.44
N GLN A 394 -9.81 -1.77 -28.86
CA GLN A 394 -10.44 -1.61 -27.55
C GLN A 394 -11.90 -2.10 -27.55
N ARG A 395 -12.68 -1.77 -28.58
CA ARG A 395 -14.06 -2.26 -28.80
C ARG A 395 -14.09 -3.79 -28.86
N ASP A 396 -13.20 -4.39 -29.64
CA ASP A 396 -13.21 -5.83 -29.89
C ASP A 396 -12.68 -6.62 -28.68
N PHE A 397 -11.79 -6.02 -27.88
CA PHE A 397 -11.40 -6.55 -26.56
C PHE A 397 -12.58 -6.55 -25.58
N VAL A 398 -13.33 -5.44 -25.46
CA VAL A 398 -14.55 -5.37 -24.62
C VAL A 398 -15.61 -6.39 -25.06
N ARG A 399 -15.83 -6.54 -26.38
CA ARG A 399 -16.73 -7.54 -26.95
C ARG A 399 -16.27 -8.98 -26.68
N SER A 400 -14.96 -9.25 -26.72
CA SER A 400 -14.38 -10.54 -26.36
C SER A 400 -14.59 -10.85 -24.86
N TYR A 401 -14.30 -9.88 -24.00
CA TYR A 401 -14.46 -10.02 -22.54
C TYR A 401 -15.92 -10.29 -22.13
N ARG A 402 -16.91 -9.56 -22.69
CA ARG A 402 -18.34 -9.85 -22.45
C ARG A 402 -18.68 -11.30 -22.83
N ARG A 403 -18.27 -11.76 -24.02
CA ARG A 403 -18.51 -13.15 -24.49
C ARG A 403 -17.87 -14.20 -23.56
N GLN A 404 -16.73 -13.91 -22.95
CA GLN A 404 -16.11 -14.80 -21.96
C GLN A 404 -16.88 -14.79 -20.63
N ALA A 405 -17.26 -13.62 -20.12
CA ALA A 405 -18.04 -13.48 -18.88
C ALA A 405 -19.41 -14.17 -18.97
N ASP A 406 -20.12 -14.05 -20.10
CA ASP A 406 -21.42 -14.70 -20.30
C ASP A 406 -21.30 -16.23 -20.43
N ARG A 407 -20.20 -16.72 -21.04
CA ARG A 407 -19.86 -18.15 -21.04
C ARG A 407 -19.57 -18.67 -19.64
N LEU A 408 -18.83 -17.92 -18.81
CA LEU A 408 -18.59 -18.24 -17.40
C LEU A 408 -19.91 -18.31 -16.60
N LYS A 409 -20.76 -17.28 -16.67
CA LYS A 409 -22.10 -17.28 -16.05
C LYS A 409 -23.01 -18.41 -16.57
N CYS A 410 -22.79 -18.91 -17.79
CA CYS A 410 -23.54 -20.05 -18.34
C CYS A 410 -22.99 -21.39 -17.80
N LEU A 411 -21.66 -21.53 -17.71
CA LEU A 411 -20.98 -22.69 -17.14
C LEU A 411 -21.33 -22.85 -15.65
N GLU A 412 -21.22 -21.77 -14.87
CA GLU A 412 -21.62 -21.70 -13.45
C GLU A 412 -23.05 -22.21 -13.24
N ARG A 413 -24.02 -21.67 -14.00
CA ARG A 413 -25.42 -22.12 -13.96
C ARG A 413 -25.62 -23.57 -14.40
N ARG A 414 -24.71 -24.16 -15.20
CA ARG A 414 -24.74 -25.60 -15.53
C ARG A 414 -24.16 -26.45 -14.41
N VAL A 415 -23.00 -26.08 -13.87
CA VAL A 415 -22.35 -26.80 -12.76
C VAL A 415 -23.26 -26.82 -11.53
N ARG A 416 -23.83 -25.66 -11.17
CA ARG A 416 -24.78 -25.53 -10.05
C ARG A 416 -26.01 -26.44 -10.23
N ARG A 417 -26.65 -26.41 -11.40
CA ARG A 417 -27.80 -27.29 -11.72
C ARG A 417 -27.45 -28.78 -11.77
N GLN A 418 -26.18 -29.13 -11.95
CA GLN A 418 -25.73 -30.52 -11.90
C GLN A 418 -25.53 -30.94 -10.44
N ALA A 419 -24.81 -30.14 -9.64
CA ALA A 419 -24.64 -30.37 -8.21
C ALA A 419 -25.99 -30.44 -7.45
N GLU A 420 -26.94 -29.55 -7.77
CA GLU A 420 -28.31 -29.56 -7.22
C GLU A 420 -29.06 -30.88 -7.53
N LYS A 421 -28.80 -31.52 -8.68
CA LYS A 421 -29.36 -32.84 -9.02
C LYS A 421 -28.63 -33.99 -8.35
N ASP A 422 -27.30 -33.94 -8.36
CA ASP A 422 -26.45 -35.01 -7.83
C ASP A 422 -26.69 -35.14 -6.32
N VAL A 423 -26.74 -34.01 -5.59
CA VAL A 423 -27.13 -33.96 -4.17
C VAL A 423 -28.54 -34.52 -3.96
N GLY A 424 -29.55 -34.05 -4.71
CA GLY A 424 -30.92 -34.55 -4.56
C GLY A 424 -31.05 -36.06 -4.83
N SER A 425 -30.28 -36.60 -5.78
CA SER A 425 -30.23 -38.05 -6.03
C SER A 425 -29.53 -38.83 -4.91
N LEU A 426 -28.56 -38.21 -4.24
CA LEU A 426 -27.86 -38.78 -3.10
C LEU A 426 -28.75 -38.78 -1.85
N GLU A 427 -29.50 -37.69 -1.60
CA GLU A 427 -30.50 -37.59 -0.54
C GLU A 427 -31.60 -38.64 -0.73
N GLU A 428 -32.13 -38.81 -1.95
CA GLU A 428 -33.15 -39.83 -2.23
C GLU A 428 -32.60 -41.26 -2.02
N HIS A 429 -31.35 -41.53 -2.41
CA HIS A 429 -30.72 -42.83 -2.17
C HIS A 429 -30.47 -43.09 -0.68
N LEU A 430 -30.00 -42.09 0.07
CA LEU A 430 -29.73 -42.20 1.50
C LEU A 430 -31.04 -42.39 2.29
N GLY A 431 -32.10 -41.68 1.91
CA GLY A 431 -33.44 -41.82 2.48
C GLY A 431 -33.97 -43.26 2.35
N ARG A 432 -33.88 -43.86 1.16
CA ARG A 432 -34.29 -45.26 0.94
C ARG A 432 -33.51 -46.24 1.83
N GLN A 433 -32.19 -46.07 1.97
CA GLN A 433 -31.40 -46.93 2.87
C GLN A 433 -31.74 -46.72 4.35
N LEU A 434 -32.08 -45.49 4.77
CA LEU A 434 -32.57 -45.20 6.12
C LEU A 434 -33.93 -45.86 6.38
N ASP A 435 -34.85 -45.85 5.41
CA ASP A 435 -36.15 -46.53 5.49
C ASP A 435 -36.00 -48.06 5.57
N ASP A 436 -35.12 -48.66 4.75
CA ASP A 436 -34.81 -50.10 4.80
C ASP A 436 -34.24 -50.50 6.18
N VAL A 437 -33.33 -49.70 6.73
CA VAL A 437 -32.78 -49.91 8.08
C VAL A 437 -33.85 -49.74 9.15
N ALA A 438 -34.70 -48.71 9.07
CA ALA A 438 -35.81 -48.50 10.00
C ALA A 438 -36.82 -49.67 9.98
N GLN A 439 -37.12 -50.20 8.79
CA GLN A 439 -37.97 -51.39 8.65
C GLN A 439 -37.32 -52.64 9.27
N CYS A 440 -36.00 -52.83 9.10
CA CYS A 440 -35.26 -53.89 9.76
C CYS A 440 -35.26 -53.77 11.30
N VAL A 441 -35.18 -52.54 11.84
CA VAL A 441 -35.30 -52.29 13.29
C VAL A 441 -36.70 -52.64 13.79
N GLN A 442 -37.77 -52.16 13.15
CA GLN A 442 -39.15 -52.50 13.54
C GLN A 442 -39.43 -54.02 13.48
N LEU A 443 -38.88 -54.73 12.48
CA LEU A 443 -38.99 -56.19 12.39
C LEU A 443 -38.25 -56.90 13.54
N ARG A 444 -37.13 -56.34 14.02
CA ARG A 444 -36.38 -56.85 15.18
C ARG A 444 -37.15 -56.60 16.49
N GLU A 445 -37.73 -55.42 16.67
CA GLU A 445 -38.55 -55.08 17.84
C GLU A 445 -39.78 -55.99 17.95
N ARG A 446 -40.52 -56.20 16.86
CA ARG A 446 -41.67 -57.12 16.83
C ARG A 446 -41.26 -58.55 17.24
N ARG A 447 -40.12 -59.05 16.76
CA ARG A 447 -39.58 -60.37 17.17
C ARG A 447 -39.26 -60.43 18.66
N THR A 448 -38.64 -59.39 19.22
CA THR A 448 -38.37 -59.35 20.68
C THR A 448 -39.63 -59.24 21.54
N HIS A 449 -40.66 -58.52 21.05
CA HIS A 449 -41.94 -58.42 21.75
C HIS A 449 -42.70 -59.76 21.77
N SER A 450 -42.74 -60.48 20.64
CA SER A 450 -43.33 -61.82 20.57
C SER A 450 -42.56 -62.86 21.40
N ALA A 451 -41.23 -62.73 21.52
CA ALA A 451 -40.43 -63.60 22.39
C ALA A 451 -40.81 -63.42 23.87
N ARG A 452 -40.90 -62.18 24.37
CA ARG A 452 -41.31 -61.88 25.75
C ARG A 452 -42.69 -62.45 26.10
N GLN A 453 -43.70 -62.24 25.24
CA GLN A 453 -45.04 -62.80 25.44
C GLN A 453 -45.04 -64.34 25.50
N TRP A 454 -44.12 -64.99 24.77
CA TRP A 454 -44.01 -66.45 24.78
C TRP A 454 -43.35 -66.98 26.07
N GLU A 455 -42.40 -66.24 26.64
CA GLU A 455 -41.78 -66.56 27.94
C GLU A 455 -42.75 -66.32 29.12
N GLU A 456 -43.48 -65.21 29.12
CA GLU A 456 -44.59 -64.94 30.07
C GLU A 456 -45.64 -66.05 30.02
N GLY A 457 -46.07 -66.46 28.81
CA GLY A 457 -46.98 -67.57 28.61
C GLY A 457 -46.42 -68.96 29.02
N ARG A 458 -45.11 -69.06 29.31
CA ARG A 458 -44.42 -70.28 29.75
C ARG A 458 -44.29 -70.34 31.27
N THR A 459 -43.98 -69.22 31.93
CA THR A 459 -43.86 -69.14 33.40
C THR A 459 -45.21 -69.38 34.10
N SER A 460 -46.31 -68.83 33.58
CA SER A 460 -47.65 -69.10 34.13
C SER A 460 -48.03 -70.59 34.07
N ARG A 461 -47.59 -71.31 33.02
CA ARG A 461 -47.84 -72.77 32.88
C ARG A 461 -47.02 -73.58 33.88
N LEU A 462 -45.79 -73.16 34.17
CA LEU A 462 -44.94 -73.79 35.19
C LEU A 462 -45.52 -73.61 36.60
N GLN A 463 -46.01 -72.43 36.96
CA GLN A 463 -46.71 -72.18 38.23
C GLN A 463 -48.01 -73.01 38.35
N ALA A 464 -48.78 -73.12 37.26
CA ALA A 464 -49.96 -73.97 37.19
C ALA A 464 -49.65 -75.48 37.32
N TRP A 465 -48.43 -75.91 36.96
CA TRP A 465 -47.96 -77.28 37.14
C TRP A 465 -47.47 -77.54 38.58
N GLN A 466 -46.65 -76.63 39.14
CA GLN A 466 -46.15 -76.72 40.52
C GLN A 466 -47.31 -76.77 41.56
N SER A 467 -48.30 -75.89 41.42
CA SER A 467 -49.51 -75.87 42.28
C SER A 467 -50.45 -77.06 42.08
N ARG A 468 -50.18 -77.93 41.11
CA ARG A 468 -50.83 -79.24 40.91
C ARG A 468 -50.01 -80.38 41.50
N SER A 469 -48.68 -80.29 41.41
CA SER A 469 -47.74 -81.21 42.08
C SER A 469 -47.85 -81.16 43.61
N GLN A 470 -47.94 -79.96 44.21
CA GLN A 470 -48.08 -79.83 45.67
C GLN A 470 -49.33 -80.53 46.22
N ARG A 471 -50.45 -80.52 45.48
CA ARG A 471 -51.69 -81.20 45.88
C ARG A 471 -51.58 -82.72 45.80
N LEU A 472 -50.76 -83.25 44.89
CA LEU A 472 -50.48 -84.68 44.81
C LEU A 472 -49.57 -85.14 45.95
N ASN A 473 -48.59 -84.33 46.37
CA ASN A 473 -47.74 -84.67 47.51
C ASN A 473 -48.55 -84.74 48.82
N LEU A 474 -49.43 -83.77 49.08
CA LEU A 474 -50.31 -83.80 50.26
C LEU A 474 -51.16 -85.08 50.33
N LEU A 475 -51.74 -85.51 49.20
CA LEU A 475 -52.48 -86.78 49.10
C LEU A 475 -51.59 -88.02 49.33
N PHE A 476 -50.30 -87.95 49.02
CA PHE A 476 -49.33 -89.04 49.27
C PHE A 476 -48.88 -89.10 50.73
N ASP A 477 -48.84 -87.98 51.44
CA ASP A 477 -48.47 -87.92 52.85
C ASP A 477 -49.65 -88.32 53.76
N ASP A 478 -50.90 -87.95 53.43
CA ASP A 478 -52.12 -88.49 54.08
C ASP A 478 -52.16 -90.03 54.00
N LEU A 479 -51.87 -90.60 52.82
CA LEU A 479 -51.79 -92.05 52.62
C LEU A 479 -50.60 -92.70 53.36
N ARG A 480 -49.57 -91.93 53.71
CA ARG A 480 -48.42 -92.41 54.49
C ARG A 480 -48.73 -92.44 55.99
N GLY A 481 -49.37 -91.39 56.52
CA GLY A 481 -49.84 -91.36 57.91
C GLY A 481 -50.84 -92.48 58.23
N LEU A 482 -51.77 -92.76 57.32
CA LEU A 482 -52.71 -93.90 57.44
C LEU A 482 -52.00 -95.27 57.46
N ARG A 483 -50.82 -95.39 56.82
CA ARG A 483 -50.02 -96.63 56.80
C ARG A 483 -49.19 -96.79 58.06
N GLU A 484 -48.62 -95.70 58.59
CA GLU A 484 -47.77 -95.73 59.79
C GLU A 484 -48.61 -95.97 61.06
N ALA A 485 -49.80 -95.36 61.15
CA ALA A 485 -50.77 -95.65 62.21
C ALA A 485 -51.27 -97.11 62.24
N ALA A 486 -51.19 -97.83 61.10
CA ALA A 486 -51.55 -99.25 61.02
C ALA A 486 -50.40 -100.20 61.44
N LEU A 487 -49.16 -99.71 61.57
CA LEU A 487 -47.98 -100.53 61.87
C LEU A 487 -47.59 -100.52 63.36
N GLU A 488 -47.84 -99.43 64.11
CA GLU A 488 -47.58 -99.38 65.56
C GLU A 488 -48.40 -100.40 66.39
N LEU A 489 -49.50 -100.93 65.83
CA LEU A 489 -50.31 -101.97 66.45
C LEU A 489 -49.67 -103.38 66.40
N ALA A 490 -48.49 -103.55 65.78
CA ALA A 490 -47.81 -104.84 65.60
C ALA A 490 -46.36 -104.87 66.16
N LYS A 491 -46.25 -105.21 67.46
CA LYS A 491 -45.00 -105.52 68.22
C LYS A 491 -44.31 -106.80 67.68
N PRO A 492 -42.99 -107.12 67.89
CA PRO A 492 -42.26 -107.04 69.17
C PRO A 492 -40.77 -106.60 69.09
N ALA A 493 -39.81 -107.28 69.77
CA ALA A 493 -38.60 -106.65 70.33
C ALA A 493 -37.27 -107.47 70.26
N SER A 494 -36.18 -106.78 70.65
CA SER A 494 -34.88 -107.26 71.21
C SER A 494 -33.64 -107.54 70.32
N PHE A 495 -32.50 -106.95 70.75
CA PHE A 495 -31.06 -107.38 70.68
C PHE A 495 -30.38 -107.60 69.28
N ALA A 496 -29.20 -107.03 68.95
CA ALA A 496 -27.83 -107.10 69.52
C ALA A 496 -27.18 -108.50 69.30
N GLU A 497 -25.92 -108.74 68.87
CA GLU A 497 -24.70 -107.98 68.46
C GLU A 497 -23.82 -108.93 67.56
N GLY A 498 -22.65 -108.64 66.97
CA GLY A 498 -21.73 -107.48 66.89
C GLY A 498 -20.30 -107.93 66.45
N CYS A 499 -19.41 -107.01 66.01
CA CYS A 499 -17.95 -107.22 65.75
C CYS A 499 -17.54 -108.17 64.56
N THR A 500 -16.35 -108.15 63.92
CA THR A 500 -15.10 -107.31 63.99
C THR A 500 -14.19 -107.51 62.74
N GLN A 501 -13.38 -106.50 62.38
CA GLN A 501 -12.02 -106.58 61.72
C GLN A 501 -11.93 -107.13 60.27
N THR A 502 -10.95 -106.82 59.38
CA THR A 502 -9.67 -106.05 59.36
C THR A 502 -9.28 -105.79 57.87
N SER A 503 -8.33 -104.95 57.41
CA SER A 503 -7.69 -103.69 57.88
C SER A 503 -6.59 -103.22 56.87
N ASP A 504 -6.46 -101.90 56.63
CA ASP A 504 -5.21 -101.08 56.58
C ASP A 504 -4.00 -101.40 55.64
N PRO A 505 -3.05 -100.45 55.37
CA PRO A 505 -3.07 -98.97 55.52
C PRO A 505 -2.42 -98.16 54.33
N ALA A 506 -2.26 -96.83 54.56
CA ALA A 506 -1.28 -95.87 53.98
C ALA A 506 -1.56 -95.29 52.57
N GLU A 507 -1.34 -94.00 52.24
CA GLU A 507 -0.90 -92.75 52.95
C GLU A 507 -1.14 -91.53 51.99
N ALA A 508 -1.14 -90.22 52.33
CA ALA A 508 -0.90 -89.45 53.56
C ALA A 508 -1.63 -88.05 53.57
N GLU A 509 -1.04 -87.07 54.27
CA GLU A 509 -1.40 -85.67 54.63
C GLU A 509 -1.58 -84.62 53.48
N GLY A 510 -2.19 -83.45 53.70
CA GLY A 510 -2.92 -82.97 54.89
C GLY A 510 -3.37 -81.48 54.89
N ALA A 511 -4.37 -81.20 55.75
CA ALA A 511 -4.78 -79.91 56.37
C ALA A 511 -5.26 -78.74 55.46
N LEU A 512 -5.67 -77.54 55.92
CA LEU A 512 -6.62 -76.99 56.96
C LEU A 512 -6.73 -75.45 56.62
N ALA A 513 -7.70 -74.59 56.97
CA ALA A 513 -9.10 -74.57 57.47
C ALA A 513 -9.60 -73.09 57.29
N GLY A 514 -10.84 -72.62 57.50
CA GLY A 514 -12.15 -73.19 57.92
C GLY A 514 -13.02 -72.11 58.63
N SER A 515 -14.36 -72.25 58.63
CA SER A 515 -15.38 -71.53 59.48
C SER A 515 -15.50 -69.98 59.43
N GLU A 516 -16.63 -69.26 59.57
CA GLU A 516 -18.13 -69.40 59.56
C GLU A 516 -18.68 -68.05 60.19
N PRO A 517 -20.00 -67.76 60.38
CA PRO A 517 -21.24 -68.05 59.62
C PRO A 517 -22.28 -66.86 59.52
N SER A 518 -23.46 -67.12 58.92
CA SER A 518 -24.83 -66.62 59.25
C SER A 518 -25.44 -65.25 58.80
N ASP A 519 -26.68 -65.35 58.29
CA ASP A 519 -27.91 -64.50 58.35
C ASP A 519 -27.99 -63.02 57.84
N GLY A 520 -29.20 -62.62 57.35
CA GLY A 520 -29.60 -61.21 57.20
C GLY A 520 -30.60 -60.81 56.08
N THR A 521 -31.90 -61.02 56.30
CA THR A 521 -33.12 -60.55 55.56
C THR A 521 -33.11 -59.27 54.67
N HIS A 522 -33.82 -59.39 53.53
CA HIS A 522 -34.76 -58.45 52.83
C HIS A 522 -35.51 -57.38 53.69
N PRO A 523 -36.29 -56.39 53.13
CA PRO A 523 -36.43 -55.84 51.74
C PRO A 523 -36.73 -54.29 51.66
N LEU A 524 -37.27 -53.80 50.52
CA LEU A 524 -38.08 -52.55 50.29
C LEU A 524 -37.31 -51.19 50.25
N ASP A 525 -37.29 -50.43 49.15
CA ASP A 525 -38.31 -49.48 48.56
C ASP A 525 -38.07 -48.02 49.05
N ALA A 526 -38.31 -46.94 48.28
CA ALA A 526 -38.71 -46.74 46.88
C ALA A 526 -38.32 -45.31 46.40
N LEU A 527 -38.80 -44.92 45.21
CA LEU A 527 -39.19 -43.58 44.66
C LEU A 527 -38.95 -42.31 45.56
N ASP A 528 -38.70 -41.10 45.03
CA ASP A 528 -39.29 -40.52 43.80
C ASP A 528 -38.66 -39.18 43.30
N LEU A 529 -39.06 -38.79 42.06
CA LEU A 529 -39.28 -37.43 41.51
C LEU A 529 -38.19 -36.33 41.29
N LEU A 530 -38.54 -35.47 40.32
CA LEU A 530 -37.92 -34.25 39.73
C LEU A 530 -38.32 -32.95 40.54
N PRO A 531 -38.02 -31.66 40.18
CA PRO A 531 -37.52 -31.13 38.89
C PRO A 531 -36.60 -29.86 38.85
N ASP A 532 -36.17 -29.52 37.62
CA ASP A 532 -36.07 -28.19 36.95
C ASP A 532 -35.05 -27.04 37.23
N HIS A 533 -34.63 -26.46 36.08
CA HIS A 533 -34.40 -25.04 35.74
C HIS A 533 -33.14 -24.20 36.14
N ARG A 534 -32.49 -23.66 35.07
CA ARG A 534 -31.75 -22.34 34.96
C ARG A 534 -30.38 -22.23 35.67
N SER A 535 -29.41 -21.37 35.30
CA SER A 535 -29.27 -20.34 34.22
C SER A 535 -27.80 -19.96 33.92
N VAL A 536 -27.53 -19.51 32.68
CA VAL A 536 -26.60 -18.43 32.22
C VAL A 536 -25.19 -18.27 32.87
N GLY A 537 -24.15 -18.27 32.03
CA GLY A 537 -22.83 -17.68 32.34
C GLY A 537 -21.93 -17.54 31.09
N SER A 538 -21.26 -16.38 30.91
CA SER A 538 -20.47 -16.05 29.71
C SER A 538 -18.95 -16.17 29.93
N PRO A 539 -18.14 -16.49 28.90
CA PRO A 539 -16.68 -16.39 28.93
C PRO A 539 -16.16 -15.04 28.41
N ALA A 540 -14.94 -14.65 28.82
CA ALA A 540 -14.17 -13.52 28.29
C ALA A 540 -12.66 -13.85 28.26
N PRO A 541 -11.82 -13.21 27.41
CA PRO A 541 -10.64 -13.88 26.85
C PRO A 541 -9.26 -13.32 27.25
N GLN A 542 -8.25 -14.20 27.16
CA GLN A 542 -6.81 -13.91 26.94
C GLN A 542 -6.25 -15.09 26.11
N GLY A 543 -5.21 -14.99 25.27
CA GLY A 543 -4.44 -13.83 24.83
C GLY A 543 -2.99 -14.23 24.49
N GLY A 544 -2.49 -13.89 23.30
CA GLY A 544 -1.08 -14.09 22.91
C GLY A 544 -0.84 -15.01 21.70
N ALA A 545 0.17 -14.66 20.91
CA ALA A 545 0.71 -15.34 19.71
C ALA A 545 2.27 -15.38 19.87
N PRO A 546 3.15 -15.63 18.86
CA PRO A 546 2.94 -15.94 17.44
C PRO A 546 3.83 -17.08 16.86
N GLY A 547 3.74 -17.30 15.55
CA GLY A 547 4.65 -18.15 14.74
C GLY A 547 3.90 -19.13 13.82
N GLY A 548 4.07 -19.16 12.50
CA GLY A 548 4.74 -18.20 11.60
C GLY A 548 5.84 -18.83 10.74
N GLU A 549 5.50 -19.32 9.55
CA GLU A 549 6.49 -19.59 8.48
C GLU A 549 5.82 -19.63 7.08
N TRP A 550 6.62 -19.44 6.03
CA TRP A 550 6.24 -19.54 4.61
C TRP A 550 7.09 -20.63 3.94
N CYS A 551 6.50 -21.43 3.05
CA CYS A 551 7.08 -21.66 1.73
C CYS A 551 6.14 -22.37 0.74
N SER A 552 6.38 -22.12 -0.56
CA SER A 552 5.95 -22.93 -1.70
C SER A 552 6.65 -24.32 -1.69
N ASP A 553 6.24 -25.35 -2.43
CA ASP A 553 6.16 -25.38 -3.90
C ASP A 553 5.51 -26.70 -4.41
N ARG A 554 5.17 -26.73 -5.70
CA ARG A 554 4.86 -27.90 -6.57
C ARG A 554 3.50 -28.61 -6.43
N SER A 555 2.77 -28.58 -7.56
CA SER A 555 2.00 -29.73 -8.07
C SER A 555 2.94 -30.65 -8.89
N PRO A 556 2.62 -31.95 -9.09
CA PRO A 556 1.59 -32.40 -10.07
C PRO A 556 0.43 -33.17 -9.40
N LEU A 557 -0.80 -33.25 -9.92
CA LEU A 557 -1.32 -33.68 -11.25
C LEU A 557 -1.36 -35.23 -11.42
N TRP A 558 -2.56 -35.76 -11.70
CA TRP A 558 -3.00 -37.13 -12.04
C TRP A 558 -3.73 -37.96 -10.96
N CYS A 559 -4.91 -38.48 -11.38
CA CYS A 559 -5.81 -39.46 -10.76
C CYS A 559 -6.40 -39.13 -9.37
N LEU A 560 -7.66 -39.51 -9.08
CA LEU A 560 -8.58 -40.40 -9.81
C LEU A 560 -9.99 -39.80 -9.84
#